data_AF-A0ABD4S4N4-F1
#
_entry.id   AF-A0ABD4S4N4-F1
#
_cell.length_a   1.000
_cell.length_b   1.000
_cell.length_c   1.000
_cell.angle_alpha   90.00
_cell.angle_beta   90.00
_cell.angle_gamma   90.00
#
_symmetry.space_group_name_H-M   'P 1'
#
loop_
_entity.id
_entity.type
_entity.pdbx_description
1 polymer ?
#
loop_
_entity_poly.entity_id
_entity_poly.type
_entity_poly.pdbx_seq_one_letter_code
_entity_poly.pdbx_strand_id
1 'polypeptide(L)'
;MDSKFFNWYTQSLGGTFGIISCICAYLNGYMFVYTNSASSYFESIGFLGIISSYVLLPLCMITLVFGIIRSYTPDTSDKSIFDIPFFTLNKRLILVTVVFGFIGARFYFIIPAILMTFNLYSSILITKLKDILYKNKENDTNMKESEV
;
A
#
# COMPACT_ATOMS: atom_id res chain seq x y z
N MET A 1 -20.45 -2.76 8.00
CA MET A 1 -19.69 -2.37 6.79
C MET A 1 -18.56 -3.37 6.64
N ASP A 2 -18.53 -4.13 5.55
CA ASP A 2 -17.59 -5.25 5.42
C ASP A 2 -16.15 -4.76 5.55
N SER A 3 -15.41 -5.31 6.52
CA SER A 3 -14.00 -4.98 6.77
C SER A 3 -13.15 -5.12 5.50
N LYS A 4 -13.56 -6.00 4.59
CA LYS A 4 -12.97 -6.14 3.25
C LYS A 4 -13.13 -4.88 2.42
N PHE A 5 -14.35 -4.34 2.26
CA PHE A 5 -14.59 -3.14 1.44
C PHE A 5 -13.73 -1.97 1.91
N PHE A 6 -13.70 -1.73 3.23
CA PHE A 6 -12.89 -0.65 3.81
C PHE A 6 -11.40 -0.84 3.50
N ASN A 7 -10.86 -2.04 3.70
CA ASN A 7 -9.44 -2.32 3.43
C ASN A 7 -9.06 -2.09 1.94
N TRP A 8 -9.93 -2.49 1.00
CA TRP A 8 -9.69 -2.29 -0.43
C TRP A 8 -9.85 -0.83 -0.86
N TYR A 9 -10.80 -0.12 -0.25
CA TYR A 9 -10.96 1.32 -0.43
C TYR A 9 -9.73 2.10 0.06
N THR A 10 -9.17 1.73 1.22
CA THR A 10 -7.92 2.33 1.73
C THR A 10 -6.75 2.09 0.78
N GLN A 11 -6.68 0.92 0.14
CA GLN A 11 -5.67 0.65 -0.88
C GLN A 11 -5.83 1.56 -2.11
N SER A 12 -7.06 1.73 -2.61
CA SER A 12 -7.33 2.65 -3.73
C SER A 12 -6.93 4.08 -3.39
N LEU A 13 -7.24 4.54 -2.16
CA LEU A 13 -6.78 5.83 -1.66
C LEU A 13 -5.25 5.90 -1.63
N GLY A 14 -4.57 4.85 -1.17
CA GLY A 14 -3.11 4.75 -1.23
C GLY A 14 -2.57 4.89 -2.65
N GLY A 15 -3.21 4.26 -3.64
CA GLY A 15 -2.93 4.44 -5.07
C GLY A 15 -3.07 5.89 -5.54
N THR A 16 -4.18 6.56 -5.18
CA THR A 16 -4.42 7.96 -5.53
C THR A 16 -3.38 8.89 -4.92
N PHE A 17 -3.09 8.74 -3.62
CA PHE A 17 -2.02 9.50 -2.97
C PHE A 17 -0.65 9.17 -3.56
N GLY A 18 -0.42 7.92 -3.99
CA GLY A 18 0.81 7.53 -4.70
C GLY A 18 1.01 8.31 -6.00
N ILE A 19 -0.05 8.50 -6.78
CA ILE A 19 -0.03 9.33 -8.01
C ILE A 19 0.29 10.79 -7.65
N ILE A 20 -0.36 11.35 -6.62
CA ILE A 20 -0.09 12.72 -6.16
C ILE A 20 1.37 12.85 -5.72
N SER A 21 1.91 11.89 -4.97
CA SER A 21 3.30 11.88 -4.54
C SER A 21 4.27 11.79 -5.72
N CYS A 22 3.93 11.08 -6.79
CA CYS A 22 4.73 11.07 -8.02
C CYS A 22 4.77 12.46 -8.66
N ILE A 23 3.63 13.17 -8.71
CA ILE A 23 3.56 14.55 -9.23
C ILE A 23 4.40 15.49 -8.36
N CYS A 24 4.29 15.39 -7.03
CA CYS A 24 5.10 16.18 -6.12
C CYS A 24 6.60 15.88 -6.28
N ALA A 25 6.99 14.61 -6.41
CA ALA A 25 8.38 14.22 -6.64
C ALA A 25 8.91 14.75 -7.97
N TYR A 26 8.09 14.74 -9.02
CA TYR A 26 8.42 15.35 -10.31
C TYR A 26 8.66 16.86 -10.21
N LEU A 27 7.76 17.60 -9.56
CA LEU A 27 7.90 19.06 -9.38
C LEU A 27 9.14 19.45 -8.57
N ASN A 28 9.58 18.60 -7.64
CA ASN A 28 10.79 18.82 -6.84
C ASN A 28 12.08 18.29 -7.53
N GLY A 29 12.00 17.79 -8.76
CA GLY A 29 13.15 17.31 -9.52
C GLY A 29 13.68 15.94 -9.10
N TYR A 30 12.92 15.17 -8.31
CA TYR A 30 13.29 13.81 -7.90
C TYR A 30 12.86 12.72 -8.90
N MET A 31 11.92 13.05 -9.80
CA MET A 31 11.50 12.19 -10.90
C MET A 31 11.47 12.99 -12.19
N PHE A 32 11.66 12.31 -13.33
CA PHE A 32 11.52 12.94 -14.64
C PHE A 32 10.54 12.14 -15.52
N VAL A 33 9.78 12.86 -16.33
CA VAL A 33 8.86 12.29 -17.33
C VAL A 33 9.42 12.68 -18.69
N TYR A 34 9.48 11.70 -19.61
CA TYR A 34 9.91 11.79 -21.01
C TYR A 34 10.04 13.24 -21.57
N THR A 35 11.23 13.83 -21.43
CA THR A 35 11.62 15.04 -22.18
C THR A 35 13.11 14.99 -22.54
N ASN A 36 13.47 15.71 -23.60
CA ASN A 36 14.79 15.79 -24.22
C ASN A 36 15.89 16.44 -23.33
N SER A 37 15.53 16.89 -22.12
CA SER A 37 16.42 17.63 -21.21
C SER A 37 17.07 16.75 -20.12
N ALA A 38 17.06 15.43 -20.32
CA ALA A 38 17.52 14.47 -19.32
C ALA A 38 18.98 14.70 -18.90
N SER A 39 19.83 15.23 -19.78
CA SER A 39 21.28 15.41 -19.55
C SER A 39 21.63 16.20 -18.29
N SER A 40 20.82 17.17 -17.88
CA SER A 40 21.10 18.00 -16.69
C SER A 40 20.64 17.37 -15.36
N TYR A 41 19.72 16.40 -15.40
CA TYR A 41 19.18 15.74 -14.20
C TYR A 41 19.77 14.35 -13.94
N PHE A 42 20.46 13.77 -14.92
CA PHE A 42 21.10 12.45 -14.84
C PHE A 42 22.09 12.34 -13.67
N GLU A 43 22.89 13.36 -13.42
CA GLU A 43 23.91 13.35 -12.35
C GLU A 43 23.31 13.40 -10.94
N SER A 44 22.13 14.03 -10.77
CA SER A 44 21.51 14.23 -9.45
C SER A 44 20.60 13.08 -9.02
N ILE A 45 19.88 12.45 -9.96
CA ILE A 45 18.86 11.43 -9.67
C ILE A 45 19.47 10.02 -9.58
N GLY A 46 20.50 9.73 -10.38
CA GLY A 46 21.11 8.41 -10.49
C GLY A 46 20.23 7.36 -11.20
N PHE A 47 20.84 6.29 -11.67
CA PHE A 47 20.19 5.26 -12.51
C PHE A 47 18.91 4.64 -11.89
N LEU A 48 18.89 4.43 -10.57
CA LEU A 48 17.73 3.87 -9.88
C LEU A 48 16.53 4.82 -9.85
N GLY A 49 16.76 6.12 -9.65
CA GLY A 49 15.71 7.13 -9.67
C GLY A 49 15.11 7.28 -11.07
N ILE A 50 15.89 7.01 -12.11
CA ILE A 50 15.42 6.99 -13.50
C ILE A 50 14.46 5.85 -13.76
N ILE A 51 14.86 4.63 -13.41
CA ILE A 51 13.97 3.46 -13.51
C ILE A 51 12.69 3.70 -12.72
N SER A 52 12.83 4.20 -11.48
CA SER A 52 11.68 4.50 -10.64
C SER A 52 10.77 5.57 -11.26
N SER A 53 11.31 6.54 -11.98
CA SER A 53 10.51 7.60 -12.63
C SER A 53 9.55 7.03 -13.67
N TYR A 54 9.99 6.03 -14.43
CA TYR A 54 9.16 5.37 -15.44
C TYR A 54 8.23 4.30 -14.88
N VAL A 55 8.64 3.63 -13.80
CA VAL A 55 7.92 2.46 -13.26
C VAL A 55 6.88 2.87 -12.21
N LEU A 56 7.17 3.87 -11.39
CA LEU A 56 6.37 4.15 -10.19
C LEU A 56 4.94 4.64 -10.51
N LEU A 57 4.78 5.55 -11.48
CA LEU A 57 3.47 6.08 -11.84
C LEU A 57 2.53 4.99 -12.41
N PRO A 58 2.97 4.15 -13.38
CA PRO A 58 2.20 2.97 -13.79
C PRO A 58 1.86 2.04 -12.64
N LEU A 59 2.79 1.78 -11.72
CA LEU A 59 2.55 0.90 -10.57
C LEU A 59 1.47 1.46 -9.63
N CYS A 60 1.48 2.77 -9.35
CA CYS A 60 0.45 3.43 -8.56
C CYS A 60 -0.92 3.33 -9.24
N MET A 61 -0.98 3.54 -10.56
CA MET A 61 -2.20 3.38 -11.36
C MET A 61 -2.74 1.95 -11.33
N ILE A 62 -1.90 0.95 -11.52
CA ILE A 62 -2.31 -0.47 -11.46
C ILE A 62 -2.82 -0.79 -10.05
N THR A 63 -2.16 -0.30 -9.00
CA THR A 63 -2.55 -0.53 -7.60
C THR A 63 -3.91 0.09 -7.28
N LEU A 64 -4.20 1.27 -7.84
CA LEU A 64 -5.51 1.92 -7.77
C LEU A 64 -6.59 1.11 -8.48
N VAL A 65 -6.34 0.67 -9.72
CA VAL A 65 -7.30 -0.12 -10.49
C VAL A 65 -7.60 -1.45 -9.79
N PHE A 66 -6.58 -2.12 -9.24
CA PHE A 66 -6.73 -3.34 -8.45
C PHE A 66 -7.61 -3.11 -7.21
N GLY A 67 -7.39 -2.00 -6.50
CA GLY A 67 -8.22 -1.62 -5.34
C GLY A 67 -9.68 -1.39 -5.73
N ILE A 68 -9.94 -0.67 -6.82
CA ILE A 68 -11.30 -0.38 -7.31
C ILE A 68 -12.02 -1.66 -7.72
N ILE A 69 -11.41 -2.48 -8.59
CA ILE A 69 -12.01 -3.73 -9.07
C ILE A 69 -12.45 -4.61 -7.89
N ARG A 70 -11.61 -4.70 -6.86
CA ARG A 70 -11.90 -5.53 -5.69
C ARG A 70 -12.95 -4.91 -4.76
N SER A 71 -12.96 -3.59 -4.65
CA SER A 71 -13.95 -2.87 -3.85
C SER A 71 -15.37 -3.03 -4.40
N TYR A 72 -15.52 -3.16 -5.73
CA TYR A 72 -16.81 -3.32 -6.41
C TYR A 72 -17.20 -4.78 -6.70
N THR A 73 -16.24 -5.71 -6.71
CA THR A 73 -16.52 -7.13 -6.95
C THR A 73 -16.01 -7.99 -5.78
N PRO A 74 -16.79 -8.15 -4.70
CA PRO A 74 -16.39 -8.99 -3.56
C PRO A 74 -16.33 -10.49 -3.91
N ASP A 75 -17.13 -10.96 -4.89
CA ASP A 75 -17.20 -12.37 -5.32
C ASP A 75 -16.04 -12.83 -6.22
N THR A 76 -15.19 -11.92 -6.71
CA THR A 76 -13.91 -12.31 -7.36
C THR A 76 -12.84 -12.66 -6.33
N SER A 77 -13.19 -12.76 -5.04
CA SER A 77 -12.23 -13.05 -3.99
C SER A 77 -11.49 -14.37 -4.16
N ASP A 78 -12.19 -15.37 -4.70
CA ASP A 78 -11.70 -16.72 -4.98
C ASP A 78 -11.35 -16.97 -6.46
N LYS A 79 -11.51 -15.97 -7.35
CA LYS A 79 -11.10 -16.11 -8.75
C LYS A 79 -9.58 -15.94 -8.85
N SER A 80 -8.90 -17.01 -9.25
CA SER A 80 -7.50 -16.96 -9.66
C SER A 80 -7.38 -16.24 -11.00
N ILE A 81 -6.36 -15.40 -11.12
CA ILE A 81 -5.95 -14.81 -12.40
C ILE A 81 -4.59 -15.44 -12.70
N PHE A 82 -4.45 -16.10 -13.85
CA PHE A 82 -3.25 -16.89 -14.20
C PHE A 82 -2.88 -17.96 -13.15
N ASP A 83 -3.88 -18.63 -12.57
CA ASP A 83 -3.69 -19.69 -11.56
C ASP A 83 -3.02 -19.24 -10.25
N ILE A 84 -2.87 -17.93 -10.05
CA ILE A 84 -2.35 -17.33 -8.81
C ILE A 84 -3.52 -16.66 -8.07
N PRO A 85 -3.65 -16.87 -6.75
CA PRO A 85 -4.67 -16.18 -5.98
C PRO A 85 -4.46 -14.67 -6.05
N PHE A 86 -5.54 -13.94 -6.36
CA PHE A 86 -5.53 -12.49 -6.54
C PHE A 86 -4.92 -11.75 -5.33
N PHE A 87 -5.15 -12.27 -4.12
CA PHE A 87 -4.58 -11.74 -2.89
C PHE A 87 -3.05 -11.74 -2.90
N THR A 88 -2.43 -12.81 -3.41
CA THR A 88 -0.96 -12.94 -3.51
C THR A 88 -0.39 -12.00 -4.57
N LEU A 89 -1.08 -11.86 -5.72
CA LEU A 89 -0.69 -10.88 -6.75
C LEU A 89 -0.73 -9.46 -6.21
N ASN A 90 -1.83 -9.09 -5.53
CA ASN A 90 -1.98 -7.77 -4.93
C ASN A 90 -0.90 -7.48 -3.89
N LYS A 91 -0.58 -8.46 -3.03
CA LYS A 91 0.50 -8.34 -2.03
C LYS A 91 1.85 -8.07 -2.69
N ARG A 92 2.19 -8.80 -3.75
CA ARG A 92 3.43 -8.57 -4.51
C ARG A 92 3.43 -7.19 -5.17
N LEU A 93 2.32 -6.79 -5.78
CA LEU A 93 2.18 -5.47 -6.41
C LEU A 93 2.38 -4.33 -5.40
N ILE A 94 1.75 -4.40 -4.23
CA ILE A 94 1.91 -3.39 -3.16
C ILE A 94 3.39 -3.32 -2.75
N LEU A 95 4.02 -4.48 -2.49
CA LEU A 95 5.41 -4.52 -2.04
C LEU A 95 6.36 -3.89 -3.06
N VAL A 96 6.21 -4.24 -4.34
CA VAL A 96 7.02 -3.67 -5.42
C VAL A 96 6.77 -2.16 -5.54
N THR A 97 5.50 -1.73 -5.48
CA THR A 97 5.13 -0.31 -5.54
C THR A 97 5.72 0.49 -4.38
N VAL A 98 5.73 -0.04 -3.16
CA VAL A 98 6.33 0.62 -1.99
C VAL A 98 7.85 0.74 -2.14
N VAL A 99 8.53 -0.29 -2.62
CA VAL A 99 9.99 -0.26 -2.85
C VAL A 99 10.36 0.81 -3.88
N PHE A 100 9.72 0.79 -5.06
CA PHE A 100 9.96 1.83 -6.07
C PHE A 100 9.49 3.21 -5.59
N GLY A 101 8.45 3.27 -4.76
CA GLY A 101 7.95 4.50 -4.16
C GLY A 101 9.00 5.23 -3.34
N PHE A 102 9.72 4.51 -2.48
CA PHE A 102 10.82 5.09 -1.70
C PHE A 102 12.05 5.42 -2.55
N ILE A 103 12.33 4.65 -3.60
CA ILE A 103 13.44 4.94 -4.52
C ILE A 103 13.20 6.24 -5.30
N GLY A 104 11.98 6.45 -5.83
CA GLY A 104 11.65 7.62 -6.63
C GLY A 104 11.14 8.81 -5.81
N ALA A 105 10.01 8.63 -5.12
CA ALA A 105 9.32 9.70 -4.42
C ALA A 105 9.78 9.90 -2.96
N ARG A 106 10.72 9.09 -2.45
CA ARG A 106 11.37 9.25 -1.14
C ARG A 106 10.33 9.47 -0.01
N PHE A 107 10.48 10.53 0.76
CA PHE A 107 9.61 10.87 1.89
C PHE A 107 8.16 11.19 1.47
N TYR A 108 7.93 11.65 0.23
CA TYR A 108 6.57 11.89 -0.26
C TYR A 108 5.76 10.59 -0.37
N PHE A 109 6.42 9.43 -0.39
CA PHE A 109 5.76 8.14 -0.50
C PHE A 109 5.35 7.50 0.84
N ILE A 110 5.61 8.14 1.98
CA ILE A 110 5.28 7.59 3.31
C ILE A 110 3.77 7.38 3.47
N ILE A 111 2.98 8.43 3.20
CA ILE A 111 1.51 8.37 3.32
C ILE A 111 0.90 7.33 2.37
N PRO A 112 1.23 7.33 1.05
CA PRO A 112 0.82 6.28 0.13
C PRO A 112 1.17 4.86 0.61
N ALA A 113 2.40 4.65 1.11
CA ALA A 113 2.86 3.34 1.55
C ALA A 113 2.06 2.82 2.74
N ILE A 114 1.75 3.66 3.72
CA ILE A 114 0.94 3.28 4.89
C ILE A 114 -0.46 2.84 4.43
N LEU A 115 -1.09 3.63 3.56
CA LEU A 115 -2.44 3.35 3.06
C LEU A 115 -2.50 2.09 2.20
N MET A 116 -1.54 1.89 1.28
CA MET A 116 -1.46 0.69 0.45
C MET A 116 -1.24 -0.58 1.28
N THR A 117 -0.40 -0.50 2.31
CA THR A 117 -0.04 -1.67 3.13
C THR A 117 -1.06 -1.96 4.24
N PHE A 118 -1.98 -1.03 4.50
CA PHE A 118 -3.02 -1.17 5.52
C PHE A 118 -3.82 -2.48 5.36
N ASN A 119 -4.22 -2.82 4.13
CA ASN A 119 -4.95 -4.05 3.84
C ASN A 119 -4.17 -5.32 4.26
N LEU A 120 -2.84 -5.31 4.15
CA LEU A 120 -1.98 -6.45 4.52
C LEU A 120 -1.81 -6.58 6.03
N TYR A 121 -1.71 -5.47 6.75
CA TYR A 121 -1.47 -5.48 8.20
C TYR A 121 -2.75 -5.46 9.05
N SER A 122 -3.88 -5.02 8.50
CA SER A 122 -5.17 -4.92 9.20
C SER A 122 -5.55 -6.25 9.86
N SER A 123 -5.39 -7.38 9.16
CA SER A 123 -5.67 -8.71 9.73
C SER A 123 -4.76 -9.06 10.91
N ILE A 124 -3.47 -8.72 10.85
CA ILE A 124 -2.49 -9.01 11.91
C ILE A 124 -2.76 -8.12 13.14
N LEU A 125 -3.08 -6.85 12.88
CA LEU A 125 -3.42 -5.87 13.91
C LEU A 125 -4.68 -6.28 14.67
N ILE A 126 -5.73 -6.70 13.96
CA ILE A 126 -6.99 -7.16 14.57
C ILE A 126 -6.76 -8.40 15.44
N THR A 127 -5.99 -9.38 14.96
CA THR A 127 -5.68 -10.58 15.76
C THR A 127 -4.93 -10.23 17.04
N LYS A 128 -3.89 -9.40 16.96
CA LYS A 128 -3.14 -8.96 18.15
C LYS A 128 -4.01 -8.17 19.13
N LEU A 129 -4.86 -7.28 18.63
CA LEU A 129 -5.78 -6.50 19.47
C LEU A 129 -6.79 -7.41 20.19
N LYS A 130 -7.30 -8.43 19.50
CA LYS A 130 -8.22 -9.40 20.08
C LYS A 130 -7.56 -10.24 21.17
N ASP A 131 -6.31 -10.65 20.96
CA ASP A 131 -5.53 -11.39 21.98
C ASP A 131 -5.27 -10.52 23.22
N ILE A 132 -4.92 -9.24 23.04
CA ILE A 132 -4.72 -8.31 24.16
C ILE A 132 -6.04 -8.10 24.94
N LEU A 133 -7.15 -7.91 24.22
CA LEU A 133 -8.48 -7.75 24.84
C LEU A 133 -8.93 -9.02 25.59
N TYR A 134 -8.67 -10.20 25.01
CA TYR A 134 -8.99 -11.47 25.67
C TYR A 134 -8.19 -11.62 26.96
N LYS A 135 -6.89 -11.34 26.91
CA LYS A 135 -5.98 -11.44 28.06
C LYS A 135 -6.34 -10.45 29.17
N ASN A 136 -6.75 -9.24 28.82
CA ASN A 136 -7.25 -8.26 29.81
C ASN A 136 -8.56 -8.72 30.45
N LYS A 137 -9.48 -9.29 29.65
CA LYS A 137 -10.76 -9.80 30.17
C LYS A 137 -10.57 -10.99 31.12
N GLU A 138 -9.64 -11.89 30.83
CA GLU A 138 -9.27 -13.01 31.69
C GLU A 138 -8.67 -12.52 33.02
N ASN A 139 -7.77 -11.53 32.97
CA ASN A 139 -7.20 -10.90 34.17
C ASN A 139 -8.27 -10.24 35.05
N ASP A 140 -9.22 -9.50 34.47
CA ASP A 140 -10.33 -8.87 35.22
C ASP A 140 -11.27 -9.89 35.87
N THR A 141 -11.39 -11.10 35.29
CA THR A 141 -12.25 -12.16 35.83
C THR A 141 -11.57 -12.88 37.00
N ASN A 142 -10.28 -13.18 36.87
CA ASN A 142 -9.47 -13.80 37.94
C ASN A 142 -9.34 -12.88 39.17
N MET A 143 -9.25 -11.56 38.96
CA MET A 143 -9.16 -10.59 40.06
C MET A 143 -10.46 -10.51 40.88
N LYS A 144 -11.62 -10.72 40.24
CA LYS A 144 -12.93 -10.78 40.92
C LYS A 144 -13.18 -12.07 41.69
N GLU A 145 -12.63 -13.20 41.24
CA GLU A 145 -12.72 -14.46 41.98
C GLU A 145 -11.80 -14.51 43.21
N SER A 146 -10.70 -13.74 43.22
CA SER A 146 -9.81 -13.65 44.39
C SER A 146 -10.31 -12.74 45.53
N GLU A 147 -11.38 -11.97 45.31
CA GLU A 147 -11.99 -11.07 46.30
C GLU A 147 -13.23 -11.68 47.00
N VAL A 148 -13.62 -12.92 46.65
CA VAL A 148 -14.78 -13.65 47.22
C VAL A 148 -14.32 -14.70 48.23
#